data_AF-A0A3P3YE50-F1
#
_entry.id   AF-A0A3P3YE50-F1
#
_cell.length_a   1.000
_cell.length_b   1.000
_cell.length_c   1.000
_cell.angle_alpha   90.00
_cell.angle_beta   90.00
_cell.angle_gamma   90.00
#
_symmetry.space_group_name_H-M   'P 1'
#
loop_
_entity.id
_entity.type
_entity.pdbx_description
1 polymer ?
#
loop_
_entity_poly.entity_id
_entity_poly.type
_entity_poly.pdbx_seq_one_letter_code
_entity_poly.pdbx_strand_id
1 'polypeptide(L)'
;MMAAIAHVKPGVLFREFGGIISKTVRPSGFSVVRSYCGHGIGTLFHSAPNVPHYAKNKAVGTVRPWQTFTIEPMINVGDWRDVTWPDDWTSTTQDGKRSAQFEHTILVTEDGYEVLTARTDSSPPLFLDGVDTTAKGATT
;
A
#
# COMPACT_ATOMS: atom_id res chain seq x y z
N MET A 1 -4.65 1.95 0.44
CA MET A 1 -4.38 0.54 0.78
C MET A 1 -5.54 -0.37 0.36
N MET A 2 -6.72 -0.31 1.00
CA MET A 2 -7.82 -1.26 0.75
C MET A 2 -8.29 -1.38 -0.70
N ALA A 3 -8.28 -0.30 -1.49
CA ALA A 3 -8.60 -0.36 -2.92
C ALA A 3 -7.69 -1.32 -3.72
N ALA A 4 -6.40 -1.42 -3.36
CA ALA A 4 -5.46 -2.36 -3.98
C ALA A 4 -5.66 -3.79 -3.45
N ILE A 5 -5.86 -3.93 -2.13
CA ILE A 5 -6.13 -5.22 -1.48
C ILE A 5 -7.36 -5.90 -2.10
N ALA A 6 -8.43 -5.14 -2.38
CA ALA A 6 -9.63 -5.65 -3.03
C ALA A 6 -9.41 -6.29 -4.42
N HIS A 7 -8.25 -6.06 -5.04
CA HIS A 7 -7.87 -6.65 -6.33
C HIS A 7 -6.87 -7.80 -6.19
N VAL A 8 -6.46 -8.18 -4.97
CA VAL A 8 -5.57 -9.32 -4.77
C VAL A 8 -6.34 -10.60 -5.09
N LYS A 9 -5.82 -11.38 -6.03
CA LYS A 9 -6.25 -12.74 -6.34
C LYS A 9 -5.24 -13.40 -7.28
N PRO A 10 -5.23 -14.73 -7.39
CA PRO A 10 -4.37 -15.42 -8.35
C PRO A 10 -4.48 -14.85 -9.77
N GLY A 11 -3.33 -14.70 -10.44
CA GLY A 11 -3.23 -14.21 -11.82
C GLY A 11 -3.04 -12.71 -11.97
N VAL A 12 -3.24 -11.91 -10.91
CA VAL A 12 -2.98 -10.45 -10.96
C VAL A 12 -1.47 -10.18 -10.95
N LEU A 13 -1.00 -9.22 -11.75
CA LEU A 13 0.42 -8.86 -11.76
C LEU A 13 0.73 -7.90 -10.59
N PHE A 14 1.85 -8.10 -9.90
CA PHE A 14 2.23 -7.23 -8.77
C PHE A 14 2.34 -5.75 -9.16
N ARG A 15 2.70 -5.46 -10.41
CA ARG A 15 2.80 -4.09 -10.93
C ARG A 15 1.47 -3.33 -10.97
N GLU A 16 0.33 -4.03 -10.99
CA GLU A 16 -1.00 -3.39 -11.08
C GLU A 16 -1.36 -2.61 -9.82
N PHE A 17 -0.93 -3.08 -8.64
CA PHE A 17 -1.29 -2.48 -7.36
C PHE A 17 -0.86 -1.01 -7.26
N GLY A 18 0.35 -0.69 -7.73
CA GLY A 18 0.81 0.68 -7.74
C GLY A 18 0.00 1.61 -8.65
N GLY A 19 -0.56 1.08 -9.75
CA GLY A 19 -1.50 1.80 -10.61
C GLY A 19 -2.80 2.13 -9.89
N ILE A 20 -3.37 1.15 -9.18
CA ILE A 20 -4.61 1.31 -8.39
C ILE A 20 -4.40 2.34 -7.27
N ILE A 21 -3.32 2.24 -6.52
CA ILE A 21 -2.99 3.16 -5.42
C ILE A 21 -2.82 4.59 -5.95
N SER A 22 -2.00 4.77 -6.98
CA SER A 22 -1.77 6.09 -7.58
C SER A 22 -3.05 6.73 -8.11
N LYS A 23 -3.91 5.95 -8.77
CA LYS A 23 -5.22 6.43 -9.27
C LYS A 23 -6.15 6.83 -8.13
N THR A 24 -6.08 6.13 -6.99
CA THR A 24 -6.92 6.40 -5.82
C THR A 24 -6.57 7.73 -5.15
N VAL A 25 -5.28 8.05 -5.02
CA VAL A 25 -4.84 9.23 -4.26
C VAL A 25 -4.67 10.50 -5.10
N ARG A 26 -4.46 10.36 -6.42
CA ARG A 26 -4.22 11.50 -7.33
C ARG A 26 -5.33 12.56 -7.33
N PRO A 27 -6.64 12.23 -7.30
CA PRO A 27 -7.70 13.24 -7.27
C PRO A 27 -7.66 14.15 -6.04
N SER A 28 -7.14 13.64 -4.92
CA SER A 28 -6.98 14.40 -3.67
C SER A 28 -5.70 15.24 -3.63
N GLY A 29 -4.93 15.29 -4.72
CA GLY A 29 -3.69 16.05 -4.82
C GLY A 29 -2.49 15.44 -4.08
N PHE A 30 -2.59 14.19 -3.62
CA PHE A 30 -1.51 13.50 -2.91
C PHE A 30 -0.58 12.75 -3.85
N SER A 31 0.65 12.50 -3.38
CA SER A 31 1.67 11.75 -4.11
C SER A 31 2.04 10.44 -3.40
N VAL A 32 2.67 9.52 -4.13
CA VAL A 32 3.04 8.19 -3.63
C VAL A 32 4.56 8.07 -3.61
N VAL A 33 5.11 7.76 -2.44
CA VAL A 33 6.56 7.51 -2.25
C VAL A 33 7.04 6.39 -3.16
N ARG A 34 8.29 6.48 -3.63
CA ARG A 34 8.85 5.54 -4.62
C ARG A 34 10.05 4.74 -4.15
N SER A 35 10.70 5.16 -3.07
CA SER A 35 11.93 4.54 -2.57
C SER A 35 11.67 3.26 -1.77
N TYR A 36 10.44 3.07 -1.28
CA TYR A 36 10.02 1.95 -0.46
C TYR A 36 8.83 1.21 -1.10
N CYS A 37 8.74 -0.09 -0.88
CA CYS A 37 7.73 -0.96 -1.47
C CYS A 37 7.28 -2.03 -0.48
N GLY A 38 6.11 -2.61 -0.73
CA GLY A 38 5.72 -3.85 -0.07
C GLY A 38 6.65 -4.99 -0.44
N HIS A 39 6.60 -6.06 0.34
CA HIS A 39 7.53 -7.18 0.22
C HIS A 39 6.85 -8.53 0.49
N GLY A 40 7.44 -9.61 -0.02
CA GLY A 40 7.11 -10.95 0.44
C GLY A 40 7.53 -11.11 1.91
N ILE A 41 6.70 -11.79 2.69
CA ILE A 41 6.91 -11.99 4.12
C ILE A 41 6.52 -13.41 4.51
N GLY A 42 7.25 -14.03 5.44
CA GLY A 42 6.97 -15.39 5.91
C GLY A 42 8.05 -15.84 6.88
N THR A 43 8.81 -16.88 6.50
CA THR A 43 10.01 -17.28 7.25
C THR A 43 11.14 -16.26 7.16
N LEU A 44 11.15 -15.44 6.09
CA LEU A 44 12.02 -14.29 5.93
C LEU A 44 11.22 -13.01 6.23
N PHE A 45 11.89 -12.02 6.82
CA PHE A 45 11.28 -10.73 7.12
C PHE A 45 10.94 -9.98 5.82
N HIS A 46 11.93 -9.76 4.96
CA HIS A 46 11.75 -9.18 3.62
C HIS A 46 12.24 -10.16 2.56
N SER A 47 11.39 -10.48 1.58
CA SER A 47 11.70 -11.39 0.49
C SER A 47 10.92 -11.01 -0.78
N ALA A 48 11.11 -11.75 -1.87
CA ALA A 48 10.31 -11.56 -3.07
C ALA A 48 8.83 -11.90 -2.80
N PRO A 49 7.87 -11.18 -3.39
CA PRO A 49 8.03 -10.14 -4.42
C PRO A 49 8.28 -8.74 -3.82
N ASN A 50 8.89 -7.84 -4.59
CA ASN A 50 8.80 -6.40 -4.33
C ASN A 50 7.49 -5.87 -4.91
N VAL A 51 6.74 -5.08 -4.14
CA VAL A 51 5.40 -4.58 -4.49
C VAL A 51 5.37 -3.04 -4.45
N PRO A 52 5.77 -2.35 -5.53
CA PRO A 52 5.80 -0.89 -5.56
C PRO A 52 4.39 -0.27 -5.58
N HIS A 53 4.24 0.84 -4.88
CA HIS A 53 2.94 1.52 -4.70
C HIS A 53 2.64 2.57 -5.76
N TYR A 54 3.58 2.88 -6.65
CA TYR A 54 3.44 3.90 -7.70
C TYR A 54 3.11 3.30 -9.08
N ALA A 55 2.40 4.06 -9.91
CA ALA A 55 2.01 3.66 -11.26
C ALA A 55 3.20 3.49 -12.21
N LYS A 56 3.05 2.63 -13.24
CA LYS A 56 4.08 2.34 -14.26
C LYS A 56 5.40 1.80 -13.67
N ASN A 57 5.34 1.16 -12.51
CA ASN A 57 6.47 0.39 -11.97
C ASN A 57 6.72 -0.86 -12.83
N LYS A 58 7.88 -1.50 -12.63
CA LYS A 58 8.32 -2.68 -13.38
C LYS A 58 8.38 -3.94 -12.52
N ALA A 59 7.54 -4.03 -11.48
CA ALA A 59 7.52 -5.20 -10.61
C ALA A 59 7.29 -6.48 -11.42
N VAL A 60 8.06 -7.51 -11.07
CA VAL A 60 8.05 -8.81 -11.74
C VAL A 60 7.17 -9.76 -10.95
N GLY A 61 6.47 -10.63 -11.67
CA GLY A 61 5.71 -11.73 -11.10
C GLY A 61 4.21 -11.50 -11.07
N THR A 62 3.54 -12.60 -10.76
CA THR A 62 2.09 -12.72 -10.72
C THR A 62 1.72 -13.30 -9.36
N VAL A 63 0.63 -12.80 -8.79
CA VAL A 63 0.03 -13.29 -7.56
C VAL A 63 -0.38 -14.76 -7.75
N ARG A 64 -0.02 -15.63 -6.80
CA ARG A 64 -0.32 -17.06 -6.77
C ARG A 64 -0.91 -17.45 -5.42
N PRO A 65 -1.76 -18.50 -5.37
CA PRO A 65 -2.28 -19.03 -4.11
C PRO A 65 -1.16 -19.30 -3.11
N TRP A 66 -1.46 -19.09 -1.83
CA TRP A 66 -0.59 -19.34 -0.67
C TRP A 66 0.64 -18.43 -0.55
N GLN A 67 0.78 -17.43 -1.43
CA GLN A 67 1.78 -16.39 -1.22
C GLN A 67 1.35 -15.44 -0.11
N THR A 68 2.34 -14.98 0.65
CA THR A 68 2.18 -13.93 1.65
C THR A 68 3.05 -12.73 1.31
N PHE A 69 2.45 -11.54 1.27
CA PHE A 69 3.14 -10.29 0.99
C PHE A 69 2.43 -9.10 1.62
N THR A 70 3.12 -7.96 1.69
CA THR A 70 2.59 -6.71 2.24
C THR A 70 2.13 -5.76 1.15
N ILE A 71 1.10 -4.97 1.44
CA ILE A 71 0.78 -3.74 0.72
C ILE A 71 0.81 -2.60 1.74
N GLU A 72 1.78 -1.69 1.61
CA GLU A 72 2.17 -0.74 2.66
C GLU A 72 2.35 0.71 2.13
N PRO A 73 1.38 1.29 1.39
CA PRO A 73 1.58 2.55 0.69
C PRO A 73 1.83 3.73 1.63
N MET A 74 2.94 4.44 1.39
CA MET A 74 3.24 5.75 1.95
C MET A 74 2.75 6.86 1.01
N ILE A 75 1.91 7.75 1.53
CA ILE A 75 1.23 8.81 0.78
C ILE A 75 1.63 10.16 1.36
N ASN A 76 2.11 11.07 0.50
CA ASN A 76 2.56 12.40 0.91
C ASN A 76 1.54 13.48 0.50
N VAL A 77 1.40 14.51 1.34
CA VAL A 77 0.63 15.72 0.99
C VAL A 77 1.29 16.50 -0.15
N GLY A 78 2.62 16.43 -0.26
CA GLY A 78 3.43 17.17 -1.22
C GLY A 78 4.11 16.29 -2.27
N ASP A 79 5.40 16.52 -2.48
CA ASP A 79 6.20 15.73 -3.43
C ASP A 79 6.42 14.29 -2.92
N TRP A 80 6.63 13.35 -3.84
CA TRP A 80 6.88 11.94 -3.52
C TRP A 80 8.30 11.68 -3.02
N ARG A 81 9.20 12.64 -3.26
CA ARG A 81 10.62 12.53 -2.94
C ARG A 81 10.85 12.48 -1.44
N ASP A 82 11.72 11.58 -1.03
CA ASP A 82 12.17 11.40 0.33
C ASP A 82 13.67 11.65 0.47
N VAL A 83 14.10 11.91 1.71
CA VAL A 83 15.50 12.03 2.11
C VAL A 83 15.71 11.22 3.39
N THR A 84 16.82 10.49 3.44
CA THR A 84 17.26 9.76 4.64
C THR A 84 18.05 10.70 5.54
N TRP A 85 17.73 10.71 6.83
CA TRP A 85 18.49 11.44 7.83
C TRP A 85 19.88 10.81 8.07
N PRO A 86 20.80 11.53 8.73
CA PRO A 86 22.13 11.01 9.07
C PRO A 86 22.15 9.80 10.01
N ASP A 87 20.99 9.34 10.49
CA ASP A 87 20.85 8.12 11.28
C ASP A 87 20.73 6.85 10.43
N ASP A 88 20.81 6.98 9.09
CA ASP A 88 20.69 5.92 8.10
C ASP A 88 19.34 5.18 8.08
N TRP A 89 18.31 5.71 8.75
CA TRP A 89 17.00 5.05 8.90
C TRP A 89 15.82 5.97 8.68
N THR A 90 15.79 7.12 9.32
CA THR A 90 14.62 8.01 9.30
C THR A 90 14.46 8.59 7.91
N SER A 91 13.39 8.17 7.22
CA SER A 91 12.99 8.73 5.93
C SER A 91 11.99 9.85 6.12
N THR A 92 12.26 11.01 5.53
CA THR A 92 11.39 12.18 5.60
C THR A 92 11.07 12.71 4.21
N THR A 93 9.91 13.34 4.05
CA THR A 93 9.58 14.05 2.81
C THR A 93 10.58 15.16 2.55
N GLN A 94 11.06 15.29 1.31
CA GLN A 94 12.01 16.34 0.93
C GLN A 94 11.46 17.76 1.17
N ASP A 95 10.14 17.96 1.09
CA ASP A 95 9.47 19.25 1.27
C ASP A 95 8.95 19.52 2.69
N GLY A 96 9.23 18.61 3.63
CA GLY A 96 8.83 18.73 5.05
C GLY A 96 7.33 18.62 5.32
N LYS A 97 6.50 18.26 4.33
CA LYS A 97 5.05 18.05 4.54
C LYS A 97 4.77 16.69 5.19
N ARG A 98 3.52 16.50 5.61
CA ARG A 98 3.10 15.23 6.24
C ARG A 98 3.08 14.08 5.25
N SER A 99 3.45 12.91 5.75
CA SER A 99 3.25 11.60 5.13
C SER A 99 2.37 10.73 6.03
N ALA A 100 1.66 9.77 5.44
CA ALA A 100 0.89 8.77 6.17
C ALA A 100 1.04 7.40 5.51
N GLN A 101 0.99 6.34 6.33
CA GLN A 101 1.11 4.96 5.90
C GLN A 101 0.07 4.08 6.59
N PHE A 102 -0.39 3.06 5.87
CA PHE A 102 -1.08 1.90 6.42
C PHE A 102 -0.48 0.65 5.79
N GLU A 103 -0.50 -0.46 6.51
CA GLU A 103 0.03 -1.73 6.03
C GLU A 103 -0.84 -2.90 6.47
N HIS A 104 -0.93 -3.90 5.58
CA HIS A 104 -1.37 -5.24 5.95
C HIS A 104 -0.48 -6.30 5.31
N THR A 105 -0.23 -7.37 6.07
CA THR A 105 0.16 -8.68 5.56
C THR A 105 -1.07 -9.41 5.02
N ILE A 106 -0.94 -9.90 3.79
CA ILE A 106 -2.01 -10.54 3.02
C ILE A 106 -1.60 -11.96 2.67
N LEU A 107 -2.48 -12.92 2.88
CA LEU A 107 -2.38 -14.28 2.36
C LEU A 107 -3.24 -14.39 1.11
N VAL A 108 -2.70 -14.91 0.01
CA VAL A 108 -3.47 -15.18 -1.21
C VAL A 108 -4.17 -16.53 -1.06
N THR A 109 -5.48 -16.59 -1.31
CA THR A 109 -6.25 -17.84 -1.36
C THR A 109 -6.38 -18.34 -2.81
N GLU A 110 -7.05 -19.47 -3.01
CA GLU A 110 -7.27 -20.03 -4.36
C GLU A 110 -8.10 -19.12 -5.28
N ASP A 111 -8.92 -18.23 -4.71
CA ASP A 111 -9.87 -17.38 -5.43
C ASP A 111 -9.80 -15.89 -5.04
N GLY A 112 -8.97 -15.53 -4.07
CA GLY A 112 -8.92 -14.19 -3.50
C GLY A 112 -7.77 -14.00 -2.52
N TYR A 113 -8.10 -13.50 -1.33
CA TYR A 113 -7.14 -13.15 -0.30
C TYR A 113 -7.76 -13.17 1.10
N GLU A 114 -6.90 -13.29 2.10
CA GLU A 114 -7.18 -13.09 3.52
C GLU A 114 -6.24 -12.01 4.06
N VAL A 115 -6.77 -11.08 4.86
CA VAL A 115 -5.98 -10.04 5.52
C VAL A 115 -5.57 -10.55 6.90
N LEU A 116 -4.38 -11.14 7.00
CA LEU A 116 -3.88 -11.79 8.23
C LEU A 116 -3.71 -10.82 9.41
N THR A 117 -3.58 -9.53 9.10
CA THR A 117 -3.36 -8.45 10.08
C THR A 117 -4.57 -7.53 10.20
N ALA A 118 -5.76 -8.03 9.84
CA ALA A 118 -6.99 -7.27 9.92
C ALA A 118 -7.25 -6.80 11.36
N ARG A 119 -7.85 -5.61 11.47
CA ARG A 119 -8.37 -5.13 12.74
C ARG A 119 -9.46 -6.07 13.25
N THR A 120 -9.48 -6.27 14.56
CA THR A 120 -10.49 -7.01 15.31
C THR A 120 -11.44 -6.05 16.03
N ASP A 121 -12.53 -6.57 16.59
CA ASP A 121 -13.49 -5.80 17.41
C ASP A 121 -12.84 -5.14 18.63
N SER A 122 -11.70 -5.67 19.09
CA SER A 122 -10.92 -5.10 20.20
C SER A 122 -9.90 -4.04 19.77
N SER A 123 -9.79 -3.76 18.47
CA SER A 123 -8.83 -2.77 17.96
C SER A 123 -9.25 -1.35 18.36
N PRO A 124 -8.35 -0.52 18.93
CA PRO A 124 -8.68 0.86 19.30
C PRO A 124 -9.18 1.67 18.10
N PRO A 125 -10.07 2.65 18.31
CA PRO A 125 -10.64 3.38 17.19
C PRO A 125 -9.58 4.16 16.42
N LEU A 126 -9.70 4.17 15.11
CA LEU A 126 -8.92 5.04 14.24
C LEU A 126 -9.70 6.31 13.94
N PHE A 127 -8.98 7.36 13.52
CA PHE A 127 -9.55 8.63 13.04
C PHE A 127 -10.49 8.48 11.82
N LEU A 128 -10.61 7.27 11.26
CA LEU A 128 -11.47 6.92 10.13
C LEU A 128 -12.78 6.23 10.58
N ASP A 129 -12.87 5.80 11.83
CA ASP A 129 -14.05 5.06 12.31
C ASP A 129 -15.27 6.02 12.37
N GLY A 130 -16.34 5.66 11.68
CA GLY A 130 -17.53 6.51 11.52
C GLY A 130 -17.51 7.47 10.31
N VAL A 131 -16.42 7.49 9.52
CA VAL A 131 -16.40 8.19 8.24
C VAL A 131 -17.10 7.32 7.18
N ASP A 132 -18.14 7.86 6.54
CA ASP A 132 -18.81 7.16 5.45
C ASP A 132 -17.89 7.04 4.22
N THR A 133 -17.33 5.85 4.04
CA THR A 133 -16.44 5.54 2.91
C THR A 133 -17.20 5.24 1.62
N THR A 134 -18.54 5.22 1.65
CA THR A 134 -19.39 5.03 0.46
C THR A 134 -19.68 6.32 -0.30
N ALA A 135 -19.27 7.48 0.24
CA ALA A 135 -19.35 8.79 -0.44
C ALA A 135 -18.36 8.91 -1.62
N LYS A 136 -18.55 8.09 -2.65
CA LYS A 136 -18.12 8.42 -4.01
C LYS A 136 -19.13 9.42 -4.59
N GLY A 137 -18.72 10.69 -4.73
CA GLY A 137 -19.41 11.62 -5.63
C GLY A 137 -19.51 13.05 -5.12
N ALA A 138 -18.49 13.86 -5.42
CA ALA A 138 -18.67 15.28 -5.67
C ALA A 138 -17.85 15.63 -6.91
N THR A 139 -18.49 15.42 -8.06
CA THR A 139 -18.21 16.13 -9.31
C THR A 139 -18.18 17.63 -9.07
N THR A 140 -17.08 18.27 -9.43
CA THR A 140 -17.02 19.52 -10.22
C THR A 140 -15.73 19.52 -11.01
#